data_AF-A0A1W1CXX1-F1
#
_entry.id   AF-A0A1W1CXX1-F1
#
_cell.length_a   1.000
_cell.length_b   1.000
_cell.length_c   1.000
_cell.angle_alpha   90.00
_cell.angle_beta   90.00
_cell.angle_gamma   90.00
#
_symmetry.space_group_name_H-M   'P 1'
#
loop_
_entity.id
_entity.type
_entity.pdbx_description
1 polymer ?
#
loop_
_entity_poly.entity_id
_entity_poly.type
_entity_poly.pdbx_seq_one_letter_code
_entity_poly.pdbx_strand_id
1 'polypeptide(L)' 'MSCQEKEIFIEKLRNAVESYQGFTQTEKCYAQKHLPEWIGKEGELDTFIQKFSERSLDIKPFLNEIELITQKVA' A
#
# COMPACT_ATOMS: atom_id res chain seq x y z
N MET A 1 7.80 -14.66 1.74
CA MET A 1 8.75 -13.54 1.52
C MET A 1 9.78 -13.54 2.67
N SER A 2 11.06 -13.29 2.39
CA SER A 2 12.09 -13.09 3.43
C SER A 2 12.02 -11.69 4.05
N CYS A 3 12.69 -11.47 5.20
CA CYS A 3 12.73 -10.16 5.86
C CYS A 3 13.24 -9.05 4.93
N GLN A 4 14.30 -9.30 4.16
CA GLN A 4 14.87 -8.33 3.23
C GLN A 4 13.93 -8.03 2.05
N GLU A 5 13.28 -9.06 1.50
CA GLU A 5 12.28 -8.87 0.45
C GLU A 5 11.08 -8.05 0.94
N LYS A 6 10.68 -8.23 2.20
CA LYS A 6 9.62 -7.44 2.84
C LYS A 6 10.00 -5.97 2.96
N GLU A 7 11.21 -5.67 3.40
CA GLU A 7 11.70 -4.29 3.50
C GLU A 7 11.73 -3.60 2.12
N ILE A 8 12.26 -4.29 1.10
CA ILE A 8 12.27 -3.80 -0.29
C ILE A 8 10.84 -3.54 -0.78
N PHE A 9 9.90 -4.44 -0.48
CA PHE A 9 8.49 -4.27 -0.85
C PHE A 9 7.86 -3.05 -0.15
N ILE A 10 8.11 -2.87 1.15
CA ILE A 10 7.64 -1.69 1.90
C ILE A 10 8.22 -0.40 1.31
N GLU A 11 9.50 -0.37 0.94
CA GLU A 11 10.13 0.80 0.32
C GLU A 11 9.50 1.14 -1.05
N LYS A 12 9.27 0.14 -1.90
CA LYS A 12 8.55 0.34 -3.16
C LYS A 12 7.16 0.92 -2.92
N LEU A 13 6.44 0.38 -1.94
CA LEU A 13 5.10 0.84 -1.62
C LEU A 13 5.10 2.26 -1.03
N ARG A 14 6.10 2.61 -0.21
CA ARG A 14 6.31 3.99 0.28
C ARG A 14 6.51 4.98 -0.85
N ASN A 15 7.37 4.64 -1.81
CA ASN A 15 7.63 5.49 -2.98
C ASN A 15 6.37 5.63 -3.85
N ALA A 16 5.65 4.53 -4.07
CA ALA A 16 4.38 4.54 -4.76
C ALA A 16 3.34 5.47 -4.08
N VAL A 17 3.17 5.36 -2.76
CA VAL A 17 2.29 6.25 -1.99
C VAL A 17 2.70 7.72 -2.15
N GLU A 18 3.99 8.01 -2.08
CA GLU A 18 4.53 9.37 -2.23
C GLU A 18 4.24 9.96 -3.62
N SER A 19 4.41 9.14 -4.67
CA SER A 19 4.19 9.54 -6.06
C SER A 19 2.72 9.60 -6.46
N TYR A 20 1.84 8.86 -5.79
CA TYR A 20 0.42 8.80 -6.17
C TYR A 20 -0.27 10.16 -5.98
N GLN A 21 -0.85 10.69 -7.05
CA GLN A 21 -1.50 12.00 -7.03
C GLN A 21 -2.89 11.98 -6.39
N GLY A 22 -3.53 10.80 -6.34
CA GLY A 22 -4.86 10.65 -5.74
C GLY A 22 -4.86 10.74 -4.21
N PHE A 23 -3.70 10.74 -3.56
CA PHE A 23 -3.58 10.96 -2.11
C PHE A 23 -3.24 12.40 -1.77
N THR A 24 -3.93 12.91 -0.75
CA THR A 24 -3.56 14.13 -0.03
C THR A 24 -2.28 13.93 0.77
N GLN A 25 -1.63 15.02 1.15
CA GLN A 25 -0.43 14.96 1.99
C GLN A 25 -0.66 14.27 3.34
N THR A 26 -1.86 14.43 3.92
CA THR A 26 -2.25 13.77 5.18
C THR A 26 -2.36 12.26 5.00
N GLU A 27 -2.90 11.80 3.88
CA GLU A 27 -3.02 10.36 3.56
C GLU A 27 -1.67 9.72 3.28
N LYS A 28 -0.79 10.42 2.56
CA LYS A 28 0.60 9.99 2.32
C LYS A 28 1.35 9.81 3.63
N CYS A 29 1.28 10.81 4.51
CA CYS A 29 1.90 10.77 5.82
C CYS A 29 1.32 9.62 6.68
N TYR A 30 0.00 9.40 6.61
CA TYR A 30 -0.66 8.31 7.32
C TYR A 30 -0.16 6.94 6.87
N ALA A 31 -0.07 6.69 5.56
CA ALA A 31 0.48 5.45 5.02
C ALA A 31 1.97 5.28 5.40
N GLN A 32 2.81 6.28 5.16
CA GLN A 32 4.26 6.15 5.41
C GLN A 32 4.61 5.79 6.85
N LYS A 33 3.85 6.33 7.81
CA LYS A 33 4.04 6.08 9.23
C LYS A 33 3.75 4.63 9.63
N HIS A 34 2.77 4.00 8.99
CA HIS A 34 2.23 2.70 9.43
C HIS A 34 2.44 1.55 8.45
N LEU A 35 2.95 1.82 7.23
CA LEU A 35 3.23 0.81 6.21
C LEU A 35 4.01 -0.41 6.76
N PRO A 36 5.11 -0.26 7.53
CA PRO A 36 5.83 -1.42 8.06
C PRO A 36 5.00 -2.35 8.94
N GLU A 37 3.99 -1.81 9.62
CA GLU A 37 3.10 -2.52 10.54
C GLU A 37 1.90 -3.15 9.81
N TRP A 38 1.43 -2.52 8.74
CA TRP A 38 0.25 -2.99 8.00
C TRP A 38 0.58 -4.01 6.92
N ILE A 39 1.81 -3.99 6.40
CA ILE A 39 2.25 -5.01 5.46
C ILE A 39 2.51 -6.31 6.21
N GLY A 40 1.77 -7.34 5.84
CA GLY A 40 1.89 -8.68 6.41
C GLY A 40 3.26 -9.30 6.19
N LYS A 41 3.47 -10.51 6.71
CA LYS A 41 4.78 -11.18 6.62
C LYS A 41 5.12 -11.59 5.19
N GLU A 42 4.12 -11.77 4.34
CA GLU A 42 4.28 -12.17 2.94
C GLU A 42 3.97 -11.05 1.94
N GLY A 43 3.74 -9.83 2.42
CA GLY A 43 3.38 -8.68 1.58
C GLY A 43 1.87 -8.45 1.46
N GLU A 44 1.07 -9.08 2.32
CA GLU A 44 -0.38 -8.95 2.33
C GLU A 44 -0.81 -7.49 2.58
N LEU A 45 -1.78 -7.03 1.79
CA LEU A 45 -2.27 -5.65 1.80
C LEU A 45 -3.61 -5.48 2.51
N ASP A 46 -4.20 -6.56 3.06
CA ASP A 46 -5.53 -6.53 3.67
C ASP A 46 -5.64 -5.47 4.77
N THR A 47 -4.65 -5.39 5.66
CA THR A 47 -4.61 -4.37 6.71
C THR A 47 -4.44 -2.96 6.12
N PHE A 48 -3.63 -2.81 5.07
CA PHE A 48 -3.44 -1.53 4.39
C PHE A 48 -4.76 -1.04 3.78
N ILE A 49 -5.48 -1.92 3.06
CA ILE A 49 -6.81 -1.65 2.49
C ILE A 49 -7.81 -1.32 3.59
N GLN A 50 -7.86 -2.13 4.64
CA GLN A 50 -8.79 -1.93 5.76
C GLN A 50 -8.58 -0.56 6.43
N LYS A 51 -7.32 -0.17 6.70
CA LYS A 51 -7.01 1.09 7.41
C LYS A 51 -7.38 2.34 6.62
N PHE A 52 -7.30 2.28 5.30
CA PHE A 52 -7.82 3.35 4.44
C PHE A 52 -9.34 3.31 4.33
N SER A 53 -9.95 2.12 4.26
CA SER A 53 -11.41 1.97 4.25
C SER A 53 -12.06 2.49 5.53
N GLU A 54 -11.43 2.29 6.70
CA GLU A 54 -11.85 2.86 7.99
C GLU A 54 -11.89 4.41 7.95
N ARG A 55 -11.12 5.03 7.05
CA ARG A 55 -11.13 6.48 6.78
C ARG A 55 -12.02 6.88 5.60
N SER A 56 -12.87 5.97 5.12
CA SER A 56 -13.72 6.17 3.94
C SER A 56 -12.93 6.44 2.65
N LEU A 57 -11.70 5.91 2.53
CA LEU A 57 -10.86 6.05 1.34
C LEU A 57 -10.81 4.73 0.57
N ASP A 58 -11.18 4.78 -0.70
CA ASP A 58 -10.98 3.67 -1.65
C ASP A 58 -9.59 3.77 -2.27
N ILE A 59 -8.73 2.82 -1.93
CA ILE A 59 -7.36 2.74 -2.45
C ILE A 59 -7.19 1.74 -3.59
N LYS A 60 -8.28 1.14 -4.09
CA LYS A 60 -8.21 0.28 -5.28
C LYS A 60 -7.61 0.99 -6.50
N PRO A 61 -7.91 2.28 -6.78
CA PRO A 61 -7.27 3.00 -7.89
C PRO A 61 -5.76 3.06 -7.74
N PHE A 62 -5.28 3.37 -6.53
CA PHE A 62 -3.85 3.35 -6.20
C PHE A 62 -3.24 1.97 -6.45
N LEU A 63 -3.84 0.91 -5.89
CA LEU A 63 -3.32 -0.46 -5.99
C LEU A 63 -3.31 -1.00 -7.43
N ASN A 64 -4.25 -0.57 -8.27
CA ASN A 64 -4.26 -0.88 -9.70
C ASN A 64 -3.13 -0.16 -10.44
N GLU A 65 -2.88 1.11 -10.13
CA GLU A 65 -1.85 1.93 -10.81
C GLU A 65 -0.43 1.41 -10.55
N ILE A 66 -0.20 0.84 -9.37
CA ILE A 66 1.11 0.29 -8.98
C ILE A 66 1.21 -1.22 -9.25
N GLU A 67 0.25 -1.76 -10.01
CA GLU A 67 0.17 -3.17 -10.46
C GLU A 67 0.21 -4.21 -9.31
N LEU A 68 -0.10 -3.81 -8.08
CA LEU A 68 -0.13 -4.72 -6.92
C LEU A 68 -1.41 -5.54 -6.83
N ILE A 69 -2.49 -5.08 -7.44
CA ILE A 69 -3.61 -5.96 -7.77
C ILE A 69 -3.34 -6.47 -9.18
N THR A 70 -2.63 -7.59 -9.27
CA THR A 70 -2.69 -8.40 -10.49
C THR A 70 -4.14 -8.84 -10.61
N GLN A 71 -4.91 -8.16 -11.46
CA GLN A 71 -6.12 -8.75 -11.98
C GLN A 71 -5.68 -10.08 -12.60
N LYS A 72 -6.10 -11.19 -11.98
CA LYS A 72 -6.27 -12.46 -12.69
C LYS A 72 -7.26 -12.16 -13.82
N VAL A 73 -6.75 -11.71 -14.96
CA VAL A 73 -7.51 -11.67 -16.19
C VAL A 73 -7.36 -13.08 -16.78
N ALA A 74 -8.45 -13.85 -16.59
CA ALA A 74 -8.84 -15.09 -17.26
C ALA A 74 -7.81 -16.24 -17.32
#